data_AF-A0A9Q0KHL9-F1
#
_entry.id   AF-A0A9Q0KHL9-F1
#
_cell.length_a   1.000
_cell.length_b   1.000
_cell.length_c   1.000
_cell.angle_alpha   90.00
_cell.angle_beta   90.00
_cell.angle_gamma   90.00
#
_symmetry.space_group_name_H-M   'P 1'
#
loop_
_entity.id
_entity.type
_entity.pdbx_description
1 polymer ?
#
loop_
_entity_poly.entity_id
_entity_poly.type
_entity_poly.pdbx_seq_one_letter_code
_entity_poly.pdbx_strand_id
1 'polypeptide(L)'
;MAYSCNRTLFFLMLFPTLVVFFCLTFFPSSAYAIKSVRVVPDDQLSIEAKALLTWKASLQNYSSTALCSWKLSSPTPSAHNMNNTTWASSAIPCKWFGITCNKAESTVVEISLPNVKLQGTLDYLSFSSFPNLLYLNLTSNGLTGAIPLHIGSLSKLTHLDLSDNYLSNILPPLNNLTNLRFLYLYTNELSGSIPSEIGDIENLIELMFFQNNLSGRIPHSLVNLSKLELIYLYENQLSGPVPSDIGCMKNLIDLELSTNKLNEIVYTMTLTEKCDVYSFGVMALETIMGKHPGELITYLTSQVGQNMLLRDMLDPRLTFPSDQKVAEEVLSVARITLACLRNHPQSRPTMHQVSKELLVLRPLILEHFHSITLGNLDAIEIE
;
A
#
# COMPACT_ATOMS: atom_id res chain seq x y z
N MET A 1 14.01 32.67 34.18
CA MET A 1 15.13 31.94 34.80
C MET A 1 15.29 30.64 34.03
N ALA A 2 16.47 30.35 33.49
CA ALA A 2 16.72 29.14 32.69
C ALA A 2 18.15 28.66 32.98
N TYR A 3 18.33 27.34 33.17
CA TYR A 3 19.64 26.79 33.47
C TYR A 3 20.36 26.35 32.18
N SER A 4 21.50 26.99 31.94
CA SER A 4 22.38 26.73 30.81
C SER A 4 22.94 25.32 30.82
N CYS A 5 22.83 24.61 29.69
CA CYS A 5 23.70 23.48 29.38
C CYS A 5 24.86 24.01 28.52
N ASN A 6 26.08 23.99 29.05
CA ASN A 6 27.20 24.72 28.43
C ASN A 6 27.81 23.96 27.25
N ARG A 7 28.24 24.69 26.21
CA ARG A 7 28.95 24.12 25.04
C ARG A 7 30.41 23.86 25.38
N THR A 8 30.97 22.77 24.85
CA THR A 8 32.40 22.72 24.48
C THR A 8 32.58 21.76 23.29
N LEU A 9 33.24 22.22 22.23
CA LEU A 9 33.50 21.44 21.01
C LEU A 9 34.68 22.07 20.25
N PHE A 10 35.50 21.24 19.60
CA PHE A 10 36.70 21.56 18.81
C PHE A 10 37.91 22.19 19.52
N PHE A 11 39.05 21.49 19.47
CA PHE A 11 40.05 21.75 18.42
C PHE A 11 40.84 20.47 18.05
N LEU A 12 41.54 20.48 16.91
CA LEU A 12 42.38 19.37 16.40
C LEU A 12 43.86 19.54 16.79
N MET A 13 44.64 18.44 16.79
CA MET A 13 45.96 18.28 16.10
C MET A 13 46.75 17.01 16.57
N LEU A 14 47.08 16.12 15.61
CA LEU A 14 48.32 15.32 15.43
C LEU A 14 48.90 14.33 16.51
N PHE A 15 49.00 13.05 16.08
CA PHE A 15 49.99 11.95 16.27
C PHE A 15 51.35 12.17 17.03
N PRO A 16 52.09 11.11 17.48
CA PRO A 16 51.67 9.79 18.05
C PRO A 16 52.63 9.11 19.10
N THR A 17 52.27 7.86 19.53
CA THR A 17 53.11 6.74 20.06
C THR A 17 53.72 6.71 21.50
N LEU A 18 53.72 5.46 22.05
CA LEU A 18 54.73 4.77 22.91
C LEU A 18 54.62 4.70 24.48
N VAL A 19 54.87 3.46 24.98
CA VAL A 19 55.29 2.98 26.35
C VAL A 19 54.30 2.97 27.56
N VAL A 20 53.48 1.91 27.63
CA VAL A 20 53.51 0.77 28.60
C VAL A 20 54.23 0.92 29.99
N PHE A 21 53.46 0.74 31.10
CA PHE A 21 53.85 0.43 32.50
C PHE A 21 54.72 1.50 33.26
N PHE A 22 54.63 1.73 34.59
CA PHE A 22 54.66 0.78 35.72
C PHE A 22 54.05 1.37 37.04
N CYS A 23 53.81 0.50 38.04
CA CYS A 23 53.44 0.71 39.47
C CYS A 23 52.82 2.02 40.03
N LEU A 24 51.62 1.85 40.61
CA LEU A 24 51.29 2.07 42.04
C LEU A 24 52.34 2.81 42.92
N THR A 25 51.98 3.99 43.45
CA THR A 25 51.69 4.24 44.90
C THR A 25 51.35 5.73 45.17
N PHE A 26 50.77 6.02 46.34
CA PHE A 26 50.52 7.36 46.92
C PHE A 26 49.72 8.41 46.11
N PHE A 27 48.39 8.47 46.34
CA PHE A 27 47.68 9.69 46.76
C PHE A 27 46.44 9.28 47.59
N PRO A 28 45.98 10.06 48.60
CA PRO A 28 44.97 9.60 49.55
C PRO A 28 43.54 10.04 49.21
N SER A 29 42.58 9.20 49.60
CA SER A 29 41.26 9.57 50.14
C SER A 29 40.48 10.72 49.47
N SER A 30 40.01 10.52 48.25
CA SER A 30 38.68 11.04 47.87
C SER A 30 37.86 9.93 47.19
N ALA A 31 36.90 9.37 47.93
CA ALA A 31 36.05 8.30 47.43
C ALA A 31 35.00 8.88 46.48
N TYR A 32 35.36 9.02 45.19
CA TYR A 32 34.37 9.15 44.12
C TYR A 32 33.56 7.86 44.07
N ALA A 33 32.43 7.86 44.77
CA ALA A 33 31.44 6.80 44.71
C ALA A 33 30.88 6.77 43.28
N ILE A 34 31.46 5.89 42.45
CA ILE A 34 30.84 5.46 41.20
C ILE A 34 29.44 4.97 41.58
N LYS A 35 28.41 5.73 41.23
CA LYS A 35 27.03 5.23 41.28
C LYS A 35 27.01 4.01 40.38
N SER A 36 27.01 2.82 40.97
CA SER A 36 26.85 1.60 40.22
C SER A 36 25.54 1.69 39.46
N VAL A 37 25.62 1.72 38.14
CA VAL A 37 24.47 1.45 37.29
C VAL A 37 24.04 0.05 37.68
N ARG A 38 22.91 -0.06 38.39
CA ARG A 38 22.34 -1.35 38.76
C ARG A 38 21.84 -1.99 37.46
N VAL A 39 22.72 -2.78 36.84
CA VAL A 39 22.32 -3.76 35.84
C VAL A 39 21.36 -4.70 36.55
N VAL A 40 20.07 -4.55 36.26
CA VAL A 40 19.05 -5.48 36.71
C VAL A 40 19.30 -6.80 35.95
N PRO A 41 19.31 -7.97 36.62
CA PRO A 41 19.43 -9.25 35.94
C PRO A 41 18.36 -9.40 34.86
N ASP A 42 18.75 -9.95 33.72
CA ASP A 42 17.89 -10.13 32.54
C ASP A 42 16.62 -10.94 32.87
N ASP A 43 16.74 -11.85 33.86
CA ASP A 43 15.70 -12.72 34.40
C ASP A 43 14.50 -11.99 35.08
N GLN A 44 14.53 -10.66 35.21
CA GLN A 44 13.50 -9.86 35.90
C GLN A 44 12.60 -9.01 34.98
N LEU A 45 12.77 -9.10 33.65
CA LEU A 45 11.94 -8.40 32.65
C LEU A 45 10.83 -9.32 32.10
N SER A 46 9.68 -8.78 31.68
CA SER A 46 8.81 -9.51 30.75
C SER A 46 9.44 -9.54 29.36
N ILE A 47 9.12 -10.55 28.54
CA ILE A 47 9.65 -10.66 27.17
C ILE A 47 9.25 -9.43 26.31
N GLU A 48 8.05 -8.91 26.53
CA GLU A 48 7.52 -7.69 25.92
C GLU A 48 8.35 -6.46 26.34
N ALA A 49 8.61 -6.29 27.65
CA ALA A 49 9.42 -5.20 28.18
C ALA A 49 10.85 -5.25 27.64
N LYS A 50 11.43 -6.45 27.50
CA LYS A 50 12.74 -6.67 26.89
C LYS A 50 12.75 -6.27 25.41
N ALA A 51 11.79 -6.75 24.62
CA ALA A 51 11.67 -6.42 23.20
C ALA A 51 11.49 -4.90 22.96
N LEU A 52 10.64 -4.24 23.75
CA LEU A 52 10.44 -2.79 23.71
C LEU A 52 11.71 -2.02 24.09
N LEU A 53 12.47 -2.46 25.10
CA LEU A 53 13.74 -1.83 25.48
C LEU A 53 14.84 -2.05 24.43
N THR A 54 14.91 -3.23 23.82
CA THR A 54 15.83 -3.53 22.71
C THR A 54 15.55 -2.63 21.51
N TRP A 55 14.28 -2.54 21.08
CA TRP A 55 13.91 -1.65 19.97
C TRP A 55 14.16 -0.17 20.30
N LYS A 56 13.81 0.26 21.51
CA LYS A 56 14.14 1.62 21.98
C LYS A 56 15.64 1.91 21.91
N ALA A 57 16.51 0.93 22.20
CA ALA A 57 17.95 1.10 22.16
C ALA A 57 18.53 1.21 20.73
N SER A 58 17.81 0.75 19.70
CA SER A 58 18.22 0.90 18.29
C SER A 58 17.71 2.17 17.62
N LEU A 59 16.74 2.88 18.22
CA LEU A 59 16.22 4.15 17.69
C LEU A 59 17.25 5.28 17.84
N GLN A 60 17.42 6.09 16.80
CA GLN A 60 18.38 7.20 16.76
C GLN A 60 18.02 8.31 17.76
N ASN A 61 16.72 8.53 17.99
CA ASN A 61 16.17 9.56 18.88
C ASN A 61 15.63 8.98 20.22
N TYR A 62 16.27 7.93 20.76
CA TYR A 62 15.82 7.23 21.98
C TYR A 62 15.77 8.09 23.26
N SER A 63 16.41 9.26 23.23
CA SER A 63 16.38 10.30 24.27
C SER A 63 15.14 11.21 24.20
N SER A 64 14.26 11.02 23.21
CA SER A 64 12.96 11.69 23.09
C SER A 64 12.13 11.57 24.38
N THR A 65 11.45 12.65 24.74
CA THR A 65 10.67 12.77 25.97
C THR A 65 9.49 11.80 26.03
N ALA A 66 8.95 11.35 24.90
CA ALA A 66 7.88 10.35 24.86
C ALA A 66 8.31 9.02 25.47
N LEU A 67 9.49 8.51 25.08
CA LEU A 67 10.02 7.23 25.57
C LEU A 67 10.69 7.36 26.96
N CYS A 68 10.65 8.52 27.63
CA CYS A 68 11.25 8.68 28.96
C CYS A 68 10.55 7.87 30.06
N SER A 69 9.34 7.36 29.81
CA SER A 69 8.62 6.42 30.68
C SER A 69 9.10 4.97 30.54
N TRP A 70 9.68 4.60 29.39
CA TRP A 70 10.18 3.26 29.08
C TRP A 70 11.48 3.00 29.85
N LYS A 71 11.34 2.63 31.13
CA LYS A 71 12.42 2.43 32.10
C LYS A 71 12.03 1.33 33.07
N LEU A 72 13.04 0.59 33.55
CA LEU A 72 12.95 -0.25 34.73
C LEU A 72 12.55 0.61 35.94
N SER A 73 11.40 0.32 36.55
CA SER A 73 11.02 0.91 37.82
C SER A 73 11.95 0.35 38.90
N SER A 74 12.76 1.21 39.54
CA SER A 74 13.55 0.79 40.69
C SER A 74 12.61 0.37 41.82
N PRO A 75 12.82 -0.78 42.49
CA PRO A 75 12.04 -1.12 43.67
C PRO A 75 12.28 -0.05 44.74
N THR A 76 11.22 0.69 45.09
CA THR A 76 11.25 1.63 46.20
C THR A 76 11.53 0.86 47.48
N PRO A 77 12.58 1.21 48.27
CA PRO A 77 12.81 0.56 49.55
C PRO A 77 11.69 0.96 50.51
N SER A 78 10.71 0.07 50.67
CA SER A 78 9.70 0.17 51.71
C SER A 78 10.41 0.03 53.06
N ALA A 79 10.46 1.12 53.82
CA ALA A 79 10.85 1.05 55.22
C ALA A 79 9.89 0.09 55.96
N HIS A 80 10.46 -0.72 56.86
CA HIS A 80 9.74 -1.70 57.69
C HIS A 80 9.19 -2.97 56.99
N ASN A 81 10.09 -3.82 56.45
CA ASN A 81 10.29 -5.18 56.99
C ASN A 81 11.42 -5.94 56.26
N MET A 82 12.46 -6.37 56.99
CA MET A 82 13.60 -7.13 56.46
C MET A 82 13.42 -8.65 56.65
N ASN A 83 12.23 -9.18 56.32
CA ASN A 83 11.84 -10.54 56.68
C ASN A 83 11.10 -11.33 55.58
N ASN A 84 10.51 -10.65 54.59
CA ASN A 84 9.78 -11.29 53.49
C ASN A 84 10.06 -10.55 52.18
N THR A 85 11.15 -10.92 51.51
CA THR A 85 11.37 -10.53 50.11
C THR A 85 10.54 -11.44 49.20
N THR A 86 9.23 -11.24 49.17
CA THR A 86 8.43 -11.65 48.01
C THR A 86 8.87 -10.79 46.84
N TRP A 87 9.88 -11.26 46.09
CA TRP A 87 10.45 -10.53 44.96
C TRP A 87 9.34 -10.16 43.98
N ALA A 88 9.12 -8.85 43.83
CA ALA A 88 7.98 -8.34 43.09
C ALA A 88 8.01 -8.83 41.64
N SER A 89 6.82 -9.15 41.12
CA SER A 89 6.53 -9.49 39.72
C SER A 89 7.42 -8.77 38.72
N SER A 90 7.89 -9.50 37.70
CA SER A 90 8.75 -9.02 36.62
C SER A 90 8.31 -7.65 36.08
N ALA A 91 9.27 -6.86 35.60
CA ALA A 91 9.01 -5.52 35.08
C ALA A 91 8.19 -5.58 33.78
N ILE A 92 6.86 -5.48 33.93
CA ILE A 92 5.86 -5.48 32.86
C ILE A 92 5.66 -4.03 32.33
N PRO A 93 5.48 -3.81 31.02
CA PRO A 93 5.52 -2.47 30.43
C PRO A 93 4.20 -1.67 30.51
N CYS A 94 3.13 -2.18 31.15
CA CYS A 94 1.78 -1.57 31.20
C CYS A 94 1.65 -0.20 31.90
N LYS A 95 2.75 0.46 32.25
CA LYS A 95 2.82 1.83 32.77
C LYS A 95 3.66 2.76 31.88
N TRP A 96 4.11 2.26 30.73
CA TRP A 96 4.92 2.98 29.77
C TRP A 96 4.01 3.74 28.79
N PHE A 97 4.47 4.90 28.32
CA PHE A 97 3.73 5.70 27.36
C PHE A 97 3.51 4.89 26.07
N GLY A 98 2.27 4.90 25.57
CA GLY A 98 1.89 4.18 24.35
C GLY A 98 1.77 2.67 24.48
N ILE A 99 1.75 2.11 25.70
CA ILE A 99 1.60 0.66 25.94
C ILE A 99 0.32 0.39 26.73
N THR A 100 -0.63 -0.33 26.13
CA THR A 100 -1.87 -0.79 26.79
C THR A 100 -1.84 -2.31 26.95
N CYS A 101 -2.35 -2.79 28.09
CA CYS A 101 -2.35 -4.21 28.44
C CYS A 101 -3.75 -4.75 28.77
N ASN A 102 -3.92 -6.05 28.59
CA ASN A 102 -5.03 -6.81 29.16
C ASN A 102 -4.96 -6.74 30.69
N LYS A 103 -6.03 -6.26 31.34
CA LYS A 103 -6.10 -6.10 32.81
C LYS A 103 -6.10 -7.43 33.58
N ALA A 104 -6.48 -8.55 32.94
CA ALA A 104 -6.51 -9.87 33.56
C ALA A 104 -5.15 -10.59 33.49
N GLU A 105 -4.45 -10.47 32.36
CA GLU A 105 -3.20 -11.20 32.06
C GLU A 105 -1.94 -10.37 32.25
N SER A 106 -2.06 -9.03 32.30
CA SER A 106 -0.94 -8.08 32.25
C SER A 106 -0.05 -8.15 30.99
N THR A 107 -0.54 -8.78 29.92
CA THR A 107 0.13 -8.84 28.60
C THR A 107 -0.24 -7.63 27.74
N VAL A 108 0.68 -7.19 26.88
CA VAL A 108 0.50 -6.08 25.93
C VAL A 108 -0.52 -6.48 24.86
N VAL A 109 -1.52 -5.61 24.64
CA VAL A 109 -2.56 -5.74 23.61
C VAL A 109 -2.58 -4.58 22.62
N GLU A 110 -1.97 -3.45 22.97
CA GLU A 110 -1.83 -2.30 22.08
C GLU A 110 -0.45 -1.64 22.27
N ILE A 111 0.17 -1.26 21.15
CA ILE A 111 1.32 -0.37 21.08
C ILE A 111 0.92 0.80 20.17
N SER A 112 0.86 2.00 20.73
CA SER A 112 0.36 3.21 20.06
C SER A 112 1.30 4.39 20.33
N LEU A 113 2.08 4.78 19.32
CA LEU A 113 3.09 5.85 19.38
C LEU A 113 2.95 6.88 18.23
N PRO A 114 1.75 7.39 17.92
CA PRO A 114 1.55 8.35 16.83
C PRO A 114 2.30 9.66 17.09
N ASN A 115 3.00 10.20 16.09
CA ASN A 115 3.62 11.54 16.12
C ASN A 115 4.55 11.81 17.33
N VAL A 116 5.34 10.81 17.76
CA VAL A 116 6.31 10.97 18.86
C VAL A 116 7.76 11.17 18.41
N LYS A 117 7.98 11.30 17.10
CA LYS A 117 9.26 11.57 16.44
C LYS A 117 10.29 10.46 16.68
N LEU A 118 9.83 9.21 16.60
CA LEU A 118 10.71 8.03 16.49
C LEU A 118 11.55 8.16 15.21
N GLN A 119 12.79 7.69 15.26
CA GLN A 119 13.71 7.63 14.11
C GLN A 119 14.55 6.36 14.21
N GLY A 120 14.65 5.59 13.12
CA GLY A 120 15.28 4.26 13.10
C GLY A 120 14.38 3.23 12.42
N THR A 121 14.77 1.95 12.48
CA THR A 121 14.06 0.86 11.77
C THR A 121 13.20 0.01 12.69
N LEU A 122 12.40 -0.90 12.10
CA LEU A 122 11.59 -1.89 12.82
C LEU A 122 12.34 -3.22 13.10
N ASP A 123 13.53 -3.44 12.53
CA ASP A 123 14.23 -4.74 12.53
C ASP A 123 14.51 -5.31 13.93
N TYR A 124 14.70 -4.42 14.91
CA TYR A 124 15.01 -4.75 16.30
C TYR A 124 13.75 -4.92 17.18
N LEU A 125 12.54 -4.70 16.64
CA LEU A 125 11.29 -4.96 17.33
C LEU A 125 10.91 -6.43 17.17
N SER A 126 11.17 -7.22 18.21
CA SER A 126 10.84 -8.66 18.23
C SER A 126 9.33 -8.89 18.30
N PHE A 127 8.66 -8.86 17.14
CA PHE A 127 7.20 -9.02 17.03
C PHE A 127 6.65 -10.29 17.69
N SER A 128 7.40 -11.40 17.65
CA SER A 128 7.05 -12.66 18.31
C SER A 128 7.00 -12.58 19.85
N SER A 129 7.51 -11.49 20.43
CA SER A 129 7.38 -11.20 21.87
C SER A 129 6.00 -10.68 22.27
N PHE A 130 5.11 -10.37 21.32
CA PHE A 130 3.78 -9.79 21.56
C PHE A 130 2.62 -10.65 21.00
N PRO A 131 2.47 -11.93 21.43
CA PRO A 131 1.47 -12.85 20.88
C PRO A 131 0.00 -12.49 21.21
N ASN A 132 -0.22 -11.43 22.00
CA ASN A 132 -1.52 -10.88 22.36
C ASN A 132 -1.81 -9.50 21.74
N LEU A 133 -0.93 -8.99 20.86
CA LEU A 133 -1.10 -7.66 20.25
C LEU A 133 -2.30 -7.63 19.29
N LEU A 134 -3.23 -6.70 19.54
CA LEU A 134 -4.44 -6.47 18.75
C LEU A 134 -4.34 -5.19 17.91
N TYR A 135 -3.55 -4.22 18.33
CA TYR A 135 -3.43 -2.90 17.70
C TYR A 135 -1.97 -2.42 17.71
N LEU A 136 -1.44 -2.08 16.54
CA LEU A 136 -0.12 -1.47 16.38
C LEU A 136 -0.25 -0.19 15.56
N ASN A 137 0.02 0.96 16.18
CA ASN A 137 0.03 2.26 15.52
C ASN A 137 1.36 2.98 15.77
N LEU A 138 2.07 3.28 14.68
CA LEU A 138 3.33 4.04 14.66
C LEU A 138 3.26 5.22 13.66
N THR A 139 2.07 5.73 13.33
CA THR A 139 1.88 6.77 12.29
C THR A 139 2.65 8.07 12.59
N SER A 140 2.94 8.85 11.54
CA SER A 140 3.51 10.19 11.62
C SER A 140 4.88 10.23 12.32
N ASN A 141 5.75 9.28 12.01
CA ASN A 141 7.09 9.17 12.60
C ASN A 141 8.18 9.22 11.51
N GLY A 142 9.45 9.14 11.93
CA GLY A 142 10.60 9.04 11.03
C GLY A 142 11.15 7.62 10.93
N LEU A 143 10.29 6.60 10.93
CA LEU A 143 10.74 5.21 10.78
C LEU A 143 11.20 4.95 9.35
N THR A 144 12.30 4.21 9.19
CA THR A 144 12.96 3.93 7.91
C THR A 144 13.19 2.44 7.69
N GLY A 145 13.47 2.07 6.44
CA GLY A 145 13.82 0.69 6.06
C GLY A 145 12.59 -0.17 5.79
N ALA A 146 12.79 -1.49 5.72
CA ALA A 146 11.72 -2.43 5.36
C ALA A 146 10.74 -2.69 6.52
N ILE A 147 9.50 -3.07 6.17
CA ILE A 147 8.60 -3.73 7.10
C ILE A 147 9.12 -5.18 7.29
N PRO A 148 9.56 -5.60 8.49
CA PRO A 148 10.26 -6.88 8.64
C PRO A 148 9.32 -8.07 8.45
N LEU A 149 9.79 -9.11 7.75
CA LEU A 149 9.06 -10.37 7.49
C LEU A 149 8.40 -10.97 8.75
N HIS A 150 9.04 -10.82 9.91
CA HIS A 150 8.56 -11.35 11.19
C HIS A 150 7.32 -10.63 11.75
N ILE A 151 6.83 -9.54 11.12
CA ILE A 151 5.57 -8.89 11.51
C ILE A 151 4.38 -9.86 11.43
N GLY A 152 4.42 -10.84 10.51
CA GLY A 152 3.47 -11.94 10.41
C GLY A 152 3.47 -12.94 11.59
N SER A 153 4.18 -12.65 12.69
CA SER A 153 4.02 -13.36 13.97
C SER A 153 2.91 -12.78 14.86
N LEU A 154 2.40 -11.59 14.54
CA LEU A 154 1.30 -10.92 15.25
C LEU A 154 -0.08 -11.47 14.86
N SER A 155 -0.30 -12.79 14.99
CA SER A 155 -1.48 -13.47 14.42
C SER A 155 -2.84 -13.01 14.96
N LYS A 156 -2.88 -12.28 16.09
CA LYS A 156 -4.10 -11.65 16.66
C LYS A 156 -4.30 -10.19 16.27
N LEU A 157 -3.40 -9.61 15.47
CA LEU A 157 -3.46 -8.18 15.11
C LEU A 157 -4.72 -7.88 14.31
N THR A 158 -5.44 -6.84 14.71
CA THR A 158 -6.69 -6.37 14.10
C THR A 158 -6.55 -5.01 13.42
N HIS A 159 -5.58 -4.20 13.85
CA HIS A 159 -5.25 -2.91 13.23
C HIS A 159 -3.72 -2.80 13.10
N LEU A 160 -3.24 -2.44 11.91
CA LEU A 160 -1.84 -2.12 11.64
C LEU A 160 -1.76 -0.77 10.93
N ASP A 161 -1.19 0.22 11.61
CA ASP A 161 -0.99 1.56 11.10
C ASP A 161 0.50 1.94 11.18
N LEU A 162 1.14 2.01 10.02
CA LEU A 162 2.52 2.46 9.81
C LEU A 162 2.57 3.65 8.83
N SER A 163 1.45 4.35 8.66
CA SER A 163 1.31 5.48 7.72
C SER A 163 2.21 6.67 8.07
N ASP A 164 2.38 7.62 7.15
CA ASP A 164 3.16 8.86 7.35
C ASP A 164 4.56 8.60 7.94
N ASN A 165 5.36 7.78 7.24
CA ASN A 165 6.72 7.38 7.62
C ASN A 165 7.63 7.31 6.36
N TYR A 166 8.87 6.83 6.51
CA TYR A 166 9.85 6.63 5.42
C TYR A 166 10.17 5.13 5.22
N LEU A 167 9.18 4.25 5.41
CA LEU A 167 9.35 2.81 5.20
C LEU A 167 9.44 2.51 3.71
N SER A 168 10.36 1.64 3.31
CA SER A 168 10.77 1.42 1.92
C SER A 168 11.01 -0.06 1.62
N ASN A 169 11.44 -0.38 0.39
CA ASN A 169 11.53 -1.75 -0.15
C ASN A 169 10.13 -2.37 -0.37
N ILE A 170 10.04 -3.69 -0.45
CA ILE A 170 8.80 -4.41 -0.78
C ILE A 170 7.94 -4.72 0.45
N LEU A 171 6.63 -4.87 0.23
CA LEU A 171 5.71 -5.42 1.21
C LEU A 171 6.08 -6.89 1.52
N PRO A 172 6.23 -7.31 2.79
CA PRO A 172 6.36 -8.71 3.14
C PRO A 172 5.00 -9.43 2.97
N PRO A 173 4.97 -10.78 2.90
CA PRO A 173 3.74 -11.55 3.03
C PRO A 173 3.02 -11.25 4.35
N LEU A 174 1.74 -10.87 4.28
CA LEU A 174 0.91 -10.50 5.43
C LEU A 174 -0.19 -11.54 5.75
N ASN A 175 -0.27 -12.65 5.01
CA ASN A 175 -1.33 -13.66 5.14
C ASN A 175 -1.45 -14.32 6.52
N ASN A 176 -0.38 -14.37 7.32
CA ASN A 176 -0.47 -14.82 8.71
C ASN A 176 -1.28 -13.88 9.64
N LEU A 177 -1.54 -12.64 9.22
CA LEU A 177 -2.32 -11.65 9.97
C LEU A 177 -3.83 -11.82 9.73
N THR A 178 -4.34 -13.05 9.81
CA THR A 178 -5.71 -13.41 9.39
C THR A 178 -6.83 -12.68 10.15
N ASN A 179 -6.54 -12.10 11.32
CA ASN A 179 -7.48 -11.29 12.11
C ASN A 179 -7.49 -9.79 11.76
N LEU A 180 -6.63 -9.36 10.82
CA LEU A 180 -6.44 -7.95 10.48
C LEU A 180 -7.68 -7.38 9.77
N ARG A 181 -8.13 -6.22 10.23
CA ARG A 181 -9.31 -5.49 9.73
C ARG A 181 -8.93 -4.17 9.06
N PHE A 182 -7.94 -3.48 9.61
CA PHE A 182 -7.50 -2.16 9.15
C PHE A 182 -5.99 -2.20 8.88
N LEU A 183 -5.60 -1.87 7.65
CA LEU A 183 -4.20 -1.91 7.21
C LEU A 183 -3.84 -0.60 6.49
N TYR A 184 -3.13 0.26 7.20
CA TYR A 184 -2.73 1.60 6.74
C TYR A 184 -1.21 1.68 6.60
N LEU A 185 -0.73 1.75 5.35
CA LEU A 185 0.70 1.93 5.01
C LEU A 185 0.90 3.13 4.07
N TYR A 186 -0.09 4.04 4.00
CA TYR A 186 -0.07 5.19 3.11
C TYR A 186 1.03 6.20 3.46
N THR A 187 1.40 7.06 2.50
CA THR A 187 2.43 8.10 2.65
C THR A 187 3.75 7.53 3.19
N ASN A 188 4.37 6.68 2.36
CA ASN A 188 5.63 5.98 2.62
C ASN A 188 6.43 5.81 1.31
N GLU A 189 7.59 5.13 1.35
CA GLU A 189 8.47 4.86 0.21
C GLU A 189 8.38 3.38 -0.26
N LEU A 190 7.29 2.68 0.03
CA LEU A 190 7.12 1.25 -0.27
C LEU A 190 7.02 1.01 -1.78
N SER A 191 7.53 -0.14 -2.24
CA SER A 191 7.82 -0.39 -3.65
C SER A 191 7.60 -1.85 -4.07
N GLY A 192 7.78 -2.17 -5.35
CA GLY A 192 7.44 -3.49 -5.89
C GLY A 192 5.93 -3.73 -5.92
N SER A 193 5.50 -4.99 -6.02
CA SER A 193 4.09 -5.36 -6.16
C SER A 193 3.38 -5.58 -4.83
N ILE A 194 2.07 -5.29 -4.81
CA ILE A 194 1.16 -5.76 -3.76
C ILE A 194 1.14 -7.31 -3.80
N PRO A 195 1.48 -8.02 -2.71
CA PRO A 195 1.48 -9.48 -2.69
C PRO A 195 0.08 -10.06 -2.90
N SER A 196 -0.02 -11.16 -3.64
CA SER A 196 -1.27 -11.94 -3.81
C SER A 196 -1.87 -12.42 -2.49
N GLU A 197 -0.99 -12.69 -1.53
CA GLU A 197 -1.20 -13.12 -0.15
C GLU A 197 -2.04 -12.12 0.66
N ILE A 198 -2.25 -10.89 0.16
CA ILE A 198 -3.22 -9.95 0.74
C ILE A 198 -4.66 -10.51 0.72
N GLY A 199 -4.98 -11.36 -0.26
CA GLY A 199 -6.30 -11.97 -0.42
C GLY A 199 -6.63 -13.08 0.59
N ASP A 200 -5.64 -13.51 1.39
CA ASP A 200 -5.82 -14.49 2.48
C ASP A 200 -6.33 -13.82 3.78
N ILE A 201 -6.36 -12.47 3.83
CA ILE A 201 -6.74 -11.70 5.02
C ILE A 201 -8.27 -11.50 5.06
N GLU A 202 -9.02 -12.60 5.19
CA GLU A 202 -10.50 -12.65 5.10
C GLU A 202 -11.28 -11.66 6.00
N ASN A 203 -10.61 -11.07 7.00
CA ASN A 203 -11.20 -10.11 7.93
C ASN A 203 -10.98 -8.64 7.55
N LEU A 204 -10.25 -8.34 6.47
CA LEU A 204 -9.88 -6.98 6.08
C LEU A 204 -11.12 -6.17 5.63
N ILE A 205 -11.19 -4.93 6.12
CA ILE A 205 -12.26 -3.95 5.88
C ILE A 205 -11.70 -2.70 5.20
N GLU A 206 -10.48 -2.29 5.55
CA GLU A 206 -9.85 -1.12 4.95
C GLU A 206 -8.39 -1.41 4.56
N LEU A 207 -8.06 -1.09 3.30
CA LEU A 207 -6.74 -1.21 2.70
C LEU A 207 -6.30 0.16 2.15
N MET A 208 -5.36 0.82 2.83
CA MET A 208 -4.87 2.15 2.43
C MET A 208 -3.36 2.15 2.20
N PHE A 209 -2.95 2.07 0.93
CA PHE A 209 -1.57 2.06 0.45
C PHE A 209 -1.26 3.27 -0.46
N PHE A 210 -2.11 4.30 -0.47
CA PHE A 210 -1.92 5.48 -1.31
C PHE A 210 -0.62 6.23 -1.00
N GLN A 211 -0.16 7.09 -1.92
CA GLN A 211 1.08 7.87 -1.78
C GLN A 211 2.29 6.99 -1.43
N ASN A 212 2.58 6.05 -2.32
CA ASN A 212 3.72 5.13 -2.24
C ASN A 212 4.33 4.94 -3.64
N ASN A 213 5.32 4.05 -3.74
CA ASN A 213 6.04 3.72 -4.96
C ASN A 213 5.72 2.30 -5.48
N LEU A 214 4.55 1.74 -5.12
CA LEU A 214 4.11 0.39 -5.49
C LEU A 214 3.85 0.29 -6.99
N SER A 215 4.05 -0.88 -7.58
CA SER A 215 4.11 -1.09 -9.03
C SER A 215 3.62 -2.47 -9.45
N GLY A 216 3.38 -2.68 -10.75
CA GLY A 216 2.80 -3.94 -11.23
C GLY A 216 1.29 -4.01 -10.97
N ARG A 217 0.70 -5.20 -11.06
CA ARG A 217 -0.76 -5.36 -11.08
C ARG A 217 -1.38 -5.29 -9.69
N ILE A 218 -2.61 -4.77 -9.63
CA ILE A 218 -3.52 -5.02 -8.52
C ILE A 218 -3.82 -6.53 -8.52
N PRO A 219 -3.53 -7.28 -7.44
CA PRO A 219 -3.70 -8.73 -7.43
C PRO A 219 -5.19 -9.11 -7.45
N HIS A 220 -5.54 -10.07 -8.31
CA HIS A 220 -6.93 -10.55 -8.47
C HIS A 220 -7.52 -11.08 -7.15
N SER A 221 -6.69 -11.68 -6.29
CA SER A 221 -7.06 -12.20 -4.97
C SER A 221 -7.67 -11.18 -4.00
N LEU A 222 -7.58 -9.86 -4.25
CA LEU A 222 -8.34 -8.85 -3.50
C LEU A 222 -9.85 -9.07 -3.58
N VAL A 223 -10.38 -9.67 -4.67
CA VAL A 223 -11.82 -9.93 -4.80
C VAL A 223 -12.33 -11.04 -3.88
N ASN A 224 -11.42 -11.81 -3.25
CA ASN A 224 -11.77 -12.78 -2.19
C ASN A 224 -12.15 -12.09 -0.88
N LEU A 225 -11.75 -10.83 -0.68
CA LEU A 225 -11.89 -10.09 0.58
C LEU A 225 -13.33 -9.58 0.76
N SER A 226 -14.23 -10.52 1.07
CA SER A 226 -15.68 -10.31 1.14
C SER A 226 -16.15 -9.25 2.15
N LYS A 227 -15.28 -8.74 3.03
CA LYS A 227 -15.57 -7.70 4.03
C LYS A 227 -14.94 -6.34 3.71
N LEU A 228 -14.22 -6.24 2.59
CA LEU A 228 -13.46 -5.05 2.24
C LEU A 228 -14.41 -3.91 1.80
N GLU A 229 -14.41 -2.82 2.56
CA GLU A 229 -15.26 -1.65 2.38
C GLU A 229 -14.50 -0.50 1.69
N LEU A 230 -13.21 -0.30 1.97
CA LEU A 230 -12.40 0.78 1.39
C LEU A 230 -11.08 0.26 0.77
N ILE A 231 -10.81 0.66 -0.47
CA ILE A 231 -9.57 0.34 -1.21
C ILE A 231 -8.95 1.63 -1.75
N TYR A 232 -7.92 2.16 -1.08
CA TYR A 232 -7.21 3.37 -1.49
C TYR A 232 -5.77 3.04 -1.90
N LEU A 233 -5.53 3.06 -3.22
CA LEU A 233 -4.25 2.72 -3.86
C LEU A 233 -3.72 3.87 -4.75
N TYR A 234 -4.32 5.06 -4.67
CA TYR A 234 -3.98 6.21 -5.50
C TYR A 234 -2.55 6.73 -5.27
N GLU A 235 -2.04 7.56 -6.19
CA GLU A 235 -0.66 8.11 -6.14
C GLU A 235 0.40 7.01 -5.95
N ASN A 236 0.46 6.11 -6.93
CA ASN A 236 1.38 4.97 -7.00
C ASN A 236 1.81 4.70 -8.47
N GLN A 237 2.53 3.60 -8.73
CA GLN A 237 2.95 3.16 -10.07
C GLN A 237 2.27 1.86 -10.54
N LEU A 238 1.11 1.49 -9.98
CA LEU A 238 0.39 0.25 -10.33
C LEU A 238 -0.04 0.27 -11.81
N SER A 239 0.01 -0.89 -12.47
CA SER A 239 -0.11 -1.03 -13.93
C SER A 239 -0.78 -2.34 -14.36
N GLY A 240 -1.35 -2.40 -15.57
CA GLY A 240 -2.16 -3.55 -15.98
C GLY A 240 -3.64 -3.40 -15.56
N PRO A 241 -4.51 -4.33 -15.95
CA PRO A 241 -5.94 -4.22 -15.71
C PRO A 241 -6.26 -4.31 -14.21
N VAL A 242 -7.30 -3.60 -13.80
CA VAL A 242 -7.95 -3.82 -12.50
C VAL A 242 -8.74 -5.13 -12.56
N PRO A 243 -8.80 -5.95 -11.50
CA PRO A 243 -9.62 -7.16 -11.46
C PRO A 243 -11.09 -6.88 -11.84
N SER A 244 -11.63 -7.57 -12.85
CA SER A 244 -13.00 -7.36 -13.34
C SER A 244 -14.05 -7.53 -12.24
N ASP A 245 -13.82 -8.47 -11.33
CA ASP A 245 -14.76 -8.83 -10.28
C ASP A 245 -14.75 -7.84 -9.08
N ILE A 246 -13.91 -6.80 -9.11
CA ILE A 246 -13.87 -5.76 -8.07
C ILE A 246 -15.21 -5.01 -7.99
N GLY A 247 -15.87 -4.79 -9.13
CA GLY A 247 -17.22 -4.22 -9.20
C GLY A 247 -18.34 -5.14 -8.71
N CYS A 248 -18.02 -6.41 -8.41
CA CYS A 248 -18.95 -7.38 -7.84
C CYS A 248 -18.80 -7.51 -6.30
N MET A 249 -17.87 -6.78 -5.69
CA MET A 249 -17.61 -6.82 -4.24
C MET A 249 -18.73 -6.13 -3.45
N LYS A 250 -19.64 -6.93 -2.89
CA LYS A 250 -20.92 -6.48 -2.30
C LYS A 250 -20.82 -5.45 -1.16
N ASN A 251 -19.68 -5.39 -0.48
CA ASN A 251 -19.46 -4.49 0.65
C ASN A 251 -18.53 -3.32 0.31
N LEU A 252 -18.00 -3.25 -0.92
CA LEU A 252 -17.08 -2.19 -1.34
C LEU A 252 -17.85 -0.86 -1.44
N ILE A 253 -17.49 0.09 -0.58
CA ILE A 253 -18.09 1.43 -0.48
C ILE A 253 -17.32 2.40 -1.37
N ASP A 254 -15.99 2.33 -1.38
CA ASP A 254 -15.12 3.27 -2.09
C ASP A 254 -13.83 2.62 -2.62
N LEU A 255 -13.38 3.08 -3.79
CA LEU A 255 -12.30 2.51 -4.59
C LEU A 255 -11.53 3.62 -5.29
N GLU A 256 -10.46 4.12 -4.66
CA GLU A 256 -9.69 5.25 -5.17
C GLU A 256 -8.34 4.78 -5.73
N LEU A 257 -8.25 4.77 -7.07
CA LEU A 257 -7.15 4.22 -7.86
C LEU A 257 -6.43 5.27 -8.72
N SER A 258 -6.80 6.55 -8.63
CA SER A 258 -6.25 7.63 -9.47
C SER A 258 -4.73 7.79 -9.34
N THR A 259 -4.13 8.52 -10.29
CA THR A 259 -2.67 8.78 -10.31
C THR A 259 -1.85 7.48 -10.22
N ASN A 260 -2.19 6.53 -11.11
CA ASN A 260 -1.50 5.26 -11.34
C ASN A 260 -1.28 5.04 -12.85
N LYS A 261 -0.65 3.92 -13.23
CA LYS A 261 -0.34 3.49 -14.61
C LYS A 261 -1.23 2.33 -15.08
N LEU A 262 -2.41 2.16 -14.48
CA LEU A 262 -3.33 1.04 -14.71
C LEU A 262 -3.81 0.98 -16.15
N ASN A 263 -4.12 -0.21 -16.66
CA ASN A 263 -4.70 -0.36 -17.99
C ASN A 263 -6.17 0.05 -17.96
N GLU A 264 -6.37 1.32 -18.33
CA GLU A 264 -7.29 2.22 -19.21
C GLU A 264 -8.59 1.33 -19.65
N ILE A 265 -8.66 -0.01 -19.49
CA ILE A 265 -9.93 -0.74 -19.32
C ILE A 265 -10.76 -0.23 -18.09
N VAL A 266 -10.17 0.63 -17.25
CA VAL A 266 -10.85 1.48 -16.24
C VAL A 266 -10.66 2.99 -16.55
N TYR A 267 -10.51 3.37 -17.83
CA TYR A 267 -10.28 4.76 -18.27
C TYR A 267 -11.58 5.58 -18.24
N THR A 268 -12.02 5.97 -17.04
CA THR A 268 -12.47 7.35 -16.72
C THR A 268 -12.97 7.47 -15.27
N MET A 269 -12.05 7.51 -14.29
CA MET A 269 -12.35 8.17 -13.00
C MET A 269 -12.36 9.71 -13.11
N THR A 270 -11.95 10.26 -14.25
CA THR A 270 -12.34 11.61 -14.69
C THR A 270 -13.62 11.52 -15.51
N LEU A 271 -14.77 11.81 -14.89
CA LEU A 271 -16.04 11.94 -15.60
C LEU A 271 -15.94 13.02 -16.69
N THR A 272 -16.10 12.60 -17.94
CA THR A 272 -16.09 13.46 -19.13
C THR A 272 -17.15 12.98 -20.11
N GLU A 273 -17.59 13.85 -21.02
CA GLU A 273 -18.44 13.48 -22.16
C GLU A 273 -17.85 12.37 -23.07
N LYS A 274 -16.59 11.97 -22.87
CA LYS A 274 -15.88 10.90 -23.60
C LYS A 274 -16.03 9.52 -22.95
N CYS A 275 -16.63 9.44 -21.75
CA CYS A 275 -17.09 8.20 -21.13
C CYS A 275 -18.23 7.60 -21.97
N ASP A 276 -19.29 8.38 -22.16
CA ASP A 276 -20.52 7.98 -22.87
C ASP A 276 -20.24 7.56 -24.31
N VAL A 277 -19.31 8.26 -24.98
CA VAL A 277 -18.83 7.91 -26.33
C VAL A 277 -18.24 6.50 -26.37
N TYR A 278 -17.40 6.15 -25.40
CA TYR A 278 -16.79 4.82 -25.34
C TYR A 278 -17.80 3.74 -25.01
N SER A 279 -18.69 3.97 -24.03
CA SER A 279 -19.79 3.05 -23.71
C SER A 279 -20.73 2.85 -24.90
N PHE A 280 -21.05 3.91 -25.66
CA PHE A 280 -21.77 3.80 -26.92
C PHE A 280 -20.99 2.95 -27.95
N GLY A 281 -19.68 3.15 -28.07
CA GLY A 281 -18.80 2.32 -28.91
C GLY A 281 -18.86 0.84 -28.55
N VAL A 282 -18.87 0.48 -27.26
CA VAL A 282 -19.01 -0.93 -26.81
C VAL A 282 -20.37 -1.48 -27.21
N MET A 283 -21.47 -0.77 -26.92
CA MET A 283 -22.83 -1.19 -27.28
C MET A 283 -23.04 -1.33 -28.80
N ALA A 284 -22.44 -0.44 -29.60
CA ALA A 284 -22.48 -0.50 -31.05
C ALA A 284 -21.68 -1.70 -31.59
N LEU A 285 -20.51 -1.99 -30.99
CA LEU A 285 -19.71 -3.17 -31.33
C LEU A 285 -20.43 -4.47 -30.99
N GLU A 286 -21.07 -4.56 -29.82
CA GLU A 286 -21.94 -5.68 -29.44
C GLU A 286 -23.05 -5.93 -30.46
N THR A 287 -23.67 -4.84 -30.94
CA THR A 287 -24.75 -4.88 -31.93
C THR A 287 -24.23 -5.38 -33.29
N ILE A 288 -23.05 -4.92 -33.73
CA ILE A 288 -22.40 -5.39 -34.97
C ILE A 288 -22.04 -6.88 -34.86
N MET A 289 -21.52 -7.33 -33.72
CA MET A 289 -21.01 -8.68 -33.51
C MET A 289 -22.07 -9.71 -33.08
N GLY A 290 -23.24 -9.24 -32.64
CA GLY A 290 -24.31 -10.08 -32.07
C GLY A 290 -23.97 -10.73 -30.72
N LYS A 291 -22.84 -10.37 -30.10
CA LYS A 291 -22.25 -10.96 -28.89
C LYS A 291 -21.35 -9.94 -28.18
N HIS A 292 -21.16 -10.12 -26.87
CA HIS A 292 -20.21 -9.32 -26.07
C HIS A 292 -18.78 -9.47 -26.65
N PRO A 293 -18.05 -8.37 -26.92
CA PRO A 293 -16.73 -8.42 -27.56
C PRO A 293 -15.62 -8.93 -26.62
N GLY A 294 -15.73 -8.67 -25.32
CA GLY A 294 -14.74 -9.07 -24.32
C GLY A 294 -13.32 -8.59 -24.67
N GLU A 295 -12.35 -9.49 -24.56
CA GLU A 295 -10.93 -9.23 -24.87
C GLU A 295 -10.66 -8.77 -26.31
N LEU A 296 -11.63 -8.84 -27.24
CA LEU A 296 -11.44 -8.29 -28.58
C LEU A 296 -11.12 -6.78 -28.53
N ILE A 297 -11.79 -6.03 -27.64
CA ILE A 297 -11.55 -4.59 -27.44
C ILE A 297 -10.08 -4.33 -27.16
N THR A 298 -9.48 -5.11 -26.26
CA THR A 298 -8.07 -5.03 -25.84
C THR A 298 -7.08 -5.22 -27.01
N TYR A 299 -7.52 -5.86 -28.10
CA TYR A 299 -6.70 -6.09 -29.29
C TYR A 299 -7.03 -5.18 -30.49
N LEU A 300 -8.15 -4.44 -30.50
CA LEU A 300 -8.56 -3.62 -31.66
C LEU A 300 -7.45 -2.68 -32.13
N THR A 301 -6.85 -1.93 -31.21
CA THR A 301 -5.78 -0.96 -31.54
C THR A 301 -4.41 -1.61 -31.74
N SER A 302 -4.28 -2.93 -31.60
CA SER A 302 -3.03 -3.67 -31.84
C SER A 302 -2.85 -3.99 -33.32
N GLN A 303 -1.62 -4.27 -33.75
CA GLN A 303 -1.34 -4.70 -35.14
C GLN A 303 -2.06 -6.01 -35.52
N VAL A 304 -2.52 -6.82 -34.54
CA VAL A 304 -3.36 -8.00 -34.81
C VAL A 304 -4.80 -7.58 -35.11
N GLY A 305 -5.38 -6.68 -34.30
CA GLY A 305 -6.75 -6.15 -34.49
C GLY A 305 -6.89 -5.33 -35.77
N GLN A 306 -5.94 -4.43 -36.04
CA GLN A 306 -5.95 -3.57 -37.24
C GLN A 306 -5.84 -4.38 -38.57
N ASN A 307 -5.39 -5.64 -38.50
CA ASN A 307 -5.36 -6.59 -39.63
C ASN A 307 -6.61 -7.48 -39.75
N MET A 308 -7.53 -7.46 -38.78
CA MET A 308 -8.78 -8.23 -38.85
C MET A 308 -9.70 -7.64 -39.93
N LEU A 309 -10.43 -8.49 -40.64
CA LEU A 309 -11.42 -8.07 -41.62
C LEU A 309 -12.77 -7.79 -40.94
N LEU A 310 -13.46 -6.70 -41.31
CA LEU A 310 -14.75 -6.35 -40.71
C LEU A 310 -15.76 -7.51 -40.80
N ARG A 311 -15.78 -8.21 -41.95
CA ARG A 311 -16.66 -9.35 -42.20
C ARG A 311 -16.52 -10.50 -41.18
N ASP A 312 -15.34 -10.67 -40.58
CA ASP A 312 -15.06 -11.76 -39.64
C ASP A 312 -15.53 -11.39 -38.21
N MET A 313 -15.98 -10.15 -38.01
CA MET A 313 -16.59 -9.65 -36.77
C MET A 313 -18.12 -9.55 -36.81
N LEU A 314 -18.75 -9.43 -38.00
CA LEU A 314 -20.21 -9.31 -38.13
C LEU A 314 -20.94 -10.50 -37.49
N ASP A 315 -22.15 -10.28 -36.96
CA ASP A 315 -22.99 -11.35 -36.38
C ASP A 315 -23.19 -12.51 -37.39
N PRO A 316 -22.65 -13.71 -37.12
CA PRO A 316 -22.72 -14.85 -38.04
C PRO A 316 -24.13 -15.45 -38.17
N ARG A 317 -25.12 -14.94 -37.42
CA ARG A 317 -26.54 -15.29 -37.57
C ARG A 317 -27.22 -14.48 -38.67
N LEU A 318 -26.64 -13.37 -39.10
CA LEU A 318 -27.19 -12.49 -40.13
C LEU A 318 -26.64 -12.86 -41.52
N THR A 319 -27.47 -12.68 -42.55
CA THR A 319 -27.02 -12.80 -43.94
C THR A 319 -26.11 -11.63 -44.29
N PHE A 320 -24.99 -11.91 -44.96
CA PHE A 320 -24.07 -10.90 -45.44
C PHE A 320 -24.77 -9.85 -46.31
N PRO A 321 -24.48 -8.54 -46.16
CA PRO A 321 -25.12 -7.50 -46.96
C PRO A 321 -24.74 -7.65 -48.45
N SER A 322 -25.71 -8.06 -49.26
CA SER A 322 -25.62 -8.15 -50.73
C SER A 322 -26.13 -6.91 -51.45
N ASP A 323 -26.81 -6.01 -50.71
CA ASP A 323 -27.16 -4.67 -51.18
C ASP A 323 -26.03 -3.68 -50.85
N GLN A 324 -25.59 -2.92 -51.86
CA GLN A 324 -24.47 -1.98 -51.76
C GLN A 324 -24.71 -0.88 -50.71
N LYS A 325 -25.94 -0.35 -50.60
CA LYS A 325 -26.28 0.72 -49.66
C LYS A 325 -26.28 0.20 -48.23
N VAL A 326 -26.79 -1.01 -48.00
CA VAL A 326 -26.72 -1.66 -46.68
C VAL A 326 -25.27 -1.96 -46.29
N ALA A 327 -24.41 -2.35 -47.24
CA ALA A 327 -22.98 -2.51 -47.00
C ALA A 327 -22.31 -1.17 -46.61
N GLU A 328 -22.59 -0.08 -47.32
CA GLU A 328 -22.07 1.27 -47.02
C GLU A 328 -22.54 1.81 -45.66
N GLU A 329 -23.79 1.53 -45.27
CA GLU A 329 -24.31 1.84 -43.94
C GLU A 329 -23.59 1.05 -42.84
N VAL A 330 -23.35 -0.25 -43.04
CA VAL A 330 -22.59 -1.10 -42.10
C VAL A 330 -21.12 -0.62 -41.98
N LEU A 331 -20.46 -0.24 -43.07
CA LEU A 331 -19.12 0.38 -43.01
C LEU A 331 -19.13 1.65 -42.17
N SER A 332 -20.15 2.49 -42.35
CA SER A 332 -20.26 3.78 -41.67
C SER A 332 -20.46 3.62 -40.17
N VAL A 333 -21.35 2.71 -39.75
CA VAL A 333 -21.55 2.38 -38.33
C VAL A 333 -20.30 1.72 -37.74
N ALA A 334 -19.61 0.84 -38.48
CA ALA A 334 -18.35 0.22 -38.03
C ALA A 334 -17.21 1.25 -37.84
N ARG A 335 -17.02 2.20 -38.77
CA ARG A 335 -16.08 3.32 -38.62
C ARG A 335 -16.39 4.15 -37.37
N ILE A 336 -17.66 4.53 -37.19
CA ILE A 336 -18.09 5.31 -36.02
C ILE A 336 -17.82 4.55 -34.72
N THR A 337 -18.11 3.24 -34.70
CA THR A 337 -17.85 2.34 -33.57
C THR A 337 -16.36 2.28 -33.22
N LEU A 338 -15.47 2.07 -34.21
CA LEU A 338 -14.02 2.03 -33.99
C LEU A 338 -13.49 3.37 -33.46
N ALA A 339 -13.92 4.50 -34.03
CA ALA A 339 -13.52 5.83 -33.58
C ALA A 339 -13.99 6.15 -32.14
N CYS A 340 -15.13 5.61 -31.72
CA CYS A 340 -15.60 5.69 -30.32
C CYS A 340 -14.78 4.82 -29.37
N LEU A 341 -14.28 3.67 -29.84
CA LEU A 341 -13.48 2.71 -29.09
C LEU A 341 -11.96 2.97 -29.09
N ARG A 342 -11.51 4.02 -29.79
CA ARG A 342 -10.12 4.51 -29.68
C ARG A 342 -9.74 4.68 -28.21
N ASN A 343 -8.51 4.30 -27.88
CA ASN A 343 -7.97 4.42 -26.52
C ASN A 343 -8.04 5.88 -26.05
N HIS A 344 -7.03 6.72 -26.34
CA HIS A 344 -6.93 8.07 -25.78
C HIS A 344 -8.26 8.86 -25.88
N PRO A 345 -8.88 9.33 -24.78
CA PRO A 345 -10.23 9.91 -24.82
C PRO A 345 -10.31 11.20 -25.65
N GLN A 346 -9.17 11.86 -25.86
CA GLN A 346 -9.02 13.04 -26.71
C GLN A 346 -9.04 12.75 -28.22
N SER A 347 -8.82 11.49 -28.66
CA SER A 347 -8.97 11.08 -30.07
C SER A 347 -10.32 10.41 -30.38
N ARG A 348 -11.18 10.24 -29.37
CA ARG A 348 -12.60 9.87 -29.52
C ARG A 348 -13.42 11.10 -29.98
N PRO A 349 -14.46 10.93 -30.83
CA PRO A 349 -15.38 12.01 -31.19
C PRO A 349 -16.18 12.52 -29.97
N THR A 350 -16.98 13.57 -30.13
CA THR A 350 -18.04 13.94 -29.16
C THR A 350 -19.33 13.18 -29.47
N MET A 351 -20.22 12.97 -28.49
CA MET A 351 -21.54 12.39 -28.77
C MET A 351 -22.36 13.22 -29.78
N HIS A 352 -22.10 14.52 -29.88
CA HIS A 352 -22.70 15.39 -30.90
C HIS A 352 -22.23 15.02 -32.32
N GLN A 353 -20.92 14.82 -32.52
CA GLN A 353 -20.38 14.36 -33.80
C GLN A 353 -20.85 12.94 -34.15
N VAL A 354 -20.88 12.02 -33.17
CA VAL A 354 -21.41 10.65 -33.34
C VAL A 354 -22.87 10.70 -33.80
N SER A 355 -23.72 11.47 -33.13
CA SER A 355 -25.13 11.63 -33.50
C SER A 355 -25.31 12.26 -34.89
N LYS A 356 -24.51 13.28 -35.23
CA LYS A 356 -24.51 13.92 -36.55
C LYS A 356 -24.14 12.94 -37.67
N GLU A 357 -23.07 12.15 -37.51
CA GLU A 357 -22.65 11.18 -38.52
C GLU A 357 -23.66 10.02 -38.66
N LEU A 358 -24.28 9.56 -37.56
CA LEU A 358 -25.34 8.54 -37.59
C LEU A 358 -26.66 9.02 -38.22
N LEU A 359 -26.92 10.33 -38.25
CA LEU A 359 -28.09 10.91 -38.92
C LEU A 359 -27.87 11.12 -40.43
N VAL A 360 -26.61 11.26 -40.87
CA VAL A 360 -26.27 11.51 -42.28
C VAL A 360 -25.82 10.24 -43.01
N LEU A 361 -25.16 9.31 -42.31
CA LEU A 361 -24.59 8.04 -42.83
C LEU A 361 -23.92 8.23 -44.20
N ARG A 362 -22.87 9.05 -44.24
CA ARG A 362 -22.13 9.36 -45.47
C ARG A 362 -21.61 8.06 -46.13
N PRO A 363 -22.00 7.75 -47.38
CA PRO A 363 -21.56 6.54 -48.07
C PRO A 363 -20.04 6.44 -48.17
N LEU A 364 -19.48 5.38 -47.60
CA LEU A 364 -18.06 5.07 -47.70
C LEU A 364 -17.79 4.33 -49.02
N ILE A 365 -17.39 5.07 -50.05
CA ILE A 365 -17.00 4.53 -51.35
C ILE A 365 -15.70 3.73 -51.20
N LEU A 366 -15.84 2.45 -50.87
CA LEU A 366 -14.77 1.48 -50.69
C LEU A 366 -15.10 0.25 -51.54
N GLU A 367 -14.35 0.08 -52.63
CA GLU A 367 -14.65 -0.87 -53.71
C GLU A 367 -14.72 -2.36 -53.28
N HIS A 368 -14.28 -2.70 -52.06
CA HIS A 368 -14.10 -4.09 -51.61
C HIS A 368 -14.51 -4.31 -50.14
N PHE A 369 -15.81 -4.23 -49.82
CA PHE A 369 -16.36 -4.54 -48.48
C PHE A 369 -15.87 -5.89 -47.91
N HIS A 370 -15.69 -6.91 -48.77
CA HIS A 370 -15.22 -8.25 -48.39
C HIS A 370 -13.76 -8.35 -47.92
N SER A 371 -12.93 -7.31 -48.15
CA SER A 371 -11.49 -7.32 -47.84
C SER A 371 -11.03 -6.09 -47.04
N ILE A 372 -11.94 -5.31 -46.48
CA ILE A 372 -11.60 -4.16 -45.65
C ILE A 372 -11.15 -4.59 -44.25
N THR A 373 -10.00 -4.08 -43.79
CA THR A 373 -9.55 -4.30 -42.40
C THR A 373 -10.09 -3.22 -41.46
N LEU A 374 -10.04 -3.48 -40.14
CA LEU A 374 -10.37 -2.46 -39.14
C LEU A 374 -9.43 -1.24 -39.25
N GLY A 375 -8.15 -1.47 -39.58
CA GLY A 375 -7.18 -0.39 -39.79
C GLY A 375 -7.47 0.48 -41.01
N ASN A 376 -8.14 -0.07 -42.04
CA ASN A 376 -8.65 0.75 -43.15
C ASN A 376 -9.86 1.61 -42.74
N LEU A 377 -10.58 1.27 -41.66
CA LEU A 377 -11.76 1.99 -41.18
C LEU A 377 -11.42 3.03 -40.10
N ASP A 378 -10.64 2.66 -39.08
CA ASP A 378 -10.22 3.56 -37.98
C ASP A 378 -9.32 4.72 -38.48
N ALA A 379 -8.63 4.53 -39.61
CA ALA A 379 -7.89 5.59 -40.29
C ALA A 379 -8.79 6.67 -40.95
N ILE A 380 -10.10 6.45 -41.06
CA ILE A 380 -11.05 7.41 -41.63
C ILE A 380 -11.66 8.22 -40.49
N GLU A 381 -11.31 9.50 -40.40
CA GLU A 381 -11.73 10.38 -39.30
C GLU A 381 -13.24 10.71 -39.31
N ILE A 382 -13.69 11.39 -38.26
CA ILE A 382 -15.05 11.91 -38.05
C ILE A 382 -14.97 13.43 -37.96
N GLU A 383 -15.85 14.12 -38.69
CA GLU A 383 -15.97 15.59 -38.73
C GLU A 383 -17.05 16.13 -37.77
#